data_AF-A0A8E2VHQ8-F1
#
_entry.id   AF-A0A8E2VHQ8-F1
#
_cell.length_a   1.000
_cell.length_b   1.000
_cell.length_c   1.000
_cell.angle_alpha   90.00
_cell.angle_beta   90.00
_cell.angle_gamma   90.00
#
_symmetry.space_group_name_H-M   'P 1'
#
loop_
_entity.id
_entity.type
_entity.pdbx_description
1 polymer ?
#
loop_
_entity_poly.entity_id
_entity_poly.type
_entity_poly.pdbx_seq_one_letter_code
_entity_poly.pdbx_strand_id
1 'polypeptide(L)'
;MAFPKYCIRVHGENIVVYDCGHGRIMHHAELLRAMERTRSLAQVKEAFPASRRNLLDVLNAFGFDFDQLLEEQFAEGLADTKLAGLHRVDAKWIAKKRVTLGQTRRPGRPATDCSDQEVIRAYESAGSYAAAARSMKLDPRTFRRLYFLARSRTGQNVG
;
A
#
# COMPACT_ATOMS: atom_id res chain seq x y z
N MET A 1 -8.30 -23.82 -32.67
CA MET A 1 -8.39 -23.80 -31.19
C MET A 1 -7.57 -22.64 -30.67
N ALA A 2 -8.12 -21.78 -29.82
CA ALA A 2 -7.36 -20.68 -29.21
C ALA A 2 -6.54 -21.23 -28.03
N PHE A 3 -5.21 -21.18 -28.14
CA PHE A 3 -4.34 -21.59 -27.04
C PHE A 3 -4.45 -20.58 -25.89
N PRO A 4 -4.56 -21.05 -24.63
CA PRO A 4 -4.52 -20.16 -23.48
C PRO A 4 -3.16 -19.46 -23.45
N LYS A 5 -3.17 -18.13 -23.33
CA LYS A 5 -1.97 -17.30 -23.19
C LYS A 5 -2.06 -16.53 -21.88
N TYR A 6 -0.99 -16.55 -21.08
CA TYR A 6 -0.84 -15.74 -19.87
C TYR A 6 -2.00 -15.93 -18.89
N CYS A 7 -2.23 -17.17 -18.46
CA CYS A 7 -3.25 -17.50 -17.47
C CYS A 7 -2.85 -18.71 -16.63
N ILE A 8 -3.50 -18.85 -15.48
CA ILE A 8 -3.36 -19.95 -14.55
C ILE A 8 -4.72 -20.65 -14.43
N ARG A 9 -4.72 -21.97 -14.53
CA ARG A 9 -5.91 -22.80 -14.33
C ARG A 9 -5.71 -23.73 -13.15
N VAL A 10 -6.75 -23.89 -12.33
CA VAL A 10 -6.76 -24.81 -11.19
C VAL A 10 -7.13 -26.22 -11.67
N HIS A 11 -6.36 -27.20 -11.21
CA HIS A 11 -6.54 -28.62 -11.48
C HIS A 11 -6.33 -29.41 -10.18
N GLY A 12 -7.37 -29.48 -9.35
CA GLY A 12 -7.27 -30.05 -8.01
C GLY A 12 -6.30 -29.24 -7.15
N GLU A 13 -5.29 -29.91 -6.59
CA GLU A 13 -4.22 -29.29 -5.80
C GLU A 13 -3.13 -28.64 -6.66
N ASN A 14 -3.16 -28.85 -7.98
CA ASN A 14 -2.18 -28.30 -8.89
C ASN A 14 -2.75 -27.10 -9.64
N ILE A 15 -1.84 -26.29 -10.18
CA ILE A 15 -2.14 -25.23 -11.12
C ILE A 15 -1.38 -25.47 -12.42
N VAL A 16 -2.00 -25.09 -13.53
CA VAL A 16 -1.36 -25.06 -14.85
C VAL A 16 -1.12 -23.61 -15.22
N VAL A 17 0.14 -23.23 -15.31
CA VAL A 17 0.59 -21.88 -15.68
C VAL A 17 0.89 -21.87 -17.17
N TYR A 18 0.13 -21.08 -17.94
CA TYR A 18 0.29 -20.94 -19.38
C TYR A 18 1.11 -19.70 -19.74
N ASP A 19 2.26 -19.91 -20.37
CA ASP A 19 3.04 -18.87 -21.03
C ASP A 19 3.09 -19.14 -22.53
N CYS A 20 2.52 -18.23 -23.32
CA CYS A 20 2.53 -18.29 -24.79
C CYS A 20 2.20 -19.67 -25.41
N GLY A 21 1.23 -20.40 -24.85
CA GLY A 21 0.82 -21.72 -25.35
C GLY A 21 1.55 -22.92 -24.74
N HIS A 22 2.57 -22.71 -23.90
CA HIS A 22 3.20 -23.75 -23.10
C HIS A 22 2.63 -23.74 -21.68
N GLY A 23 2.17 -24.91 -21.22
CA GLY A 23 1.63 -25.09 -19.87
C GLY A 23 2.64 -25.79 -18.97
N ARG A 24 2.98 -25.17 -17.84
CA ARG A 24 3.75 -25.82 -16.76
C ARG A 24 2.82 -26.18 -15.62
N ILE A 25 2.85 -27.44 -15.20
CA ILE A 25 2.12 -27.92 -14.01
C ILE A 25 2.97 -27.63 -12.79
N MET A 26 2.36 -27.05 -11.76
CA MET A 26 3.00 -26.72 -10.48
C MET A 26 2.03 -26.99 -9.34
N HIS A 27 2.53 -27.25 -8.13
CA HIS A 27 1.66 -27.36 -6.98
C HIS A 27 1.19 -25.97 -6.53
N HIS A 28 -0.07 -25.80 -6.11
CA HIS A 28 -0.60 -24.48 -5.73
C HIS A 28 0.19 -23.81 -4.59
N ALA A 29 0.77 -24.61 -3.68
CA ALA A 29 1.62 -24.11 -2.60
C ALA A 29 2.85 -23.32 -3.11
N GLU A 30 3.31 -23.52 -4.34
CA GLU A 30 4.39 -22.70 -4.91
C GLU A 30 3.94 -21.26 -5.16
N LEU A 31 2.71 -21.08 -5.63
CA LEU A 31 2.11 -19.76 -5.81
C LEU A 31 1.89 -19.07 -4.45
N LEU A 32 1.38 -19.80 -3.46
CA LEU A 32 1.17 -19.28 -2.11
C LEU A 32 2.49 -18.85 -1.46
N ARG A 33 3.51 -19.72 -1.49
CA ARG A 33 4.86 -19.40 -0.98
C ARG A 33 5.48 -18.21 -1.69
N ALA A 34 5.27 -18.06 -3.00
CA ALA A 34 5.76 -16.91 -3.74
C ALA A 34 5.09 -15.62 -3.26
N MET A 35 3.77 -15.64 -3.03
CA MET A 35 3.04 -14.50 -2.46
C MET A 35 3.48 -14.16 -1.03
N GLU A 36 3.62 -15.16 -0.16
CA GLU A 36 4.07 -14.96 1.22
C GLU A 36 5.46 -14.34 1.30
N ARG A 37 6.40 -14.81 0.46
CA ARG A 37 7.79 -14.32 0.45
C ARG A 37 7.91 -12.91 -0.11
N THR A 38 7.21 -12.64 -1.21
CA THR A 38 7.37 -11.38 -1.96
C THR A 38 6.42 -10.29 -1.49
N ARG A 39 5.26 -10.67 -0.96
CA ARG A 39 4.12 -9.78 -0.66
C ARG A 39 3.79 -8.85 -1.83
N SER A 40 4.00 -9.32 -3.07
CA SER A 40 3.99 -8.51 -4.29
C SER A 40 3.42 -9.30 -5.48
N LEU A 41 2.27 -8.85 -6.01
CA LEU A 41 1.71 -9.45 -7.24
C LEU A 41 2.61 -9.17 -8.45
N ALA A 42 3.32 -8.05 -8.45
CA ALA A 42 4.24 -7.71 -9.54
C ALA A 42 5.36 -8.74 -9.66
N GLN A 43 5.99 -9.10 -8.54
CA GLN A 43 7.05 -10.10 -8.49
C GLN A 43 6.52 -11.51 -8.76
N VAL A 44 5.38 -11.89 -8.16
CA VAL A 44 4.76 -13.20 -8.44
C VAL A 44 4.44 -13.37 -9.92
N LYS A 45 4.01 -12.30 -10.60
CA LYS A 45 3.68 -12.35 -12.03
C LYS A 45 4.88 -12.64 -12.93
N GLU A 46 6.12 -12.47 -12.47
CA GLU A 46 7.32 -12.86 -13.22
C GLU A 46 7.44 -14.39 -13.34
N ALA A 47 7.07 -15.13 -12.28
CA ALA A 47 7.07 -16.59 -12.27
C ALA A 47 5.72 -17.21 -12.69
N PHE A 48 4.63 -16.46 -12.50
CA PHE A 48 3.25 -16.88 -12.74
C PHE A 48 2.55 -15.88 -13.67
N PRO A 49 2.88 -15.86 -14.96
CA PRO A 49 2.40 -14.84 -15.87
C PRO A 49 0.89 -15.00 -16.11
N ALA A 50 0.12 -14.13 -15.46
CA ALA A 50 -1.34 -14.09 -15.56
C ALA A 50 -1.88 -12.66 -15.55
N SER A 51 -3.13 -12.51 -16.00
CA SER A 51 -3.89 -11.29 -15.68
C SER A 51 -4.05 -11.17 -14.16
N ARG A 52 -4.09 -9.93 -13.65
CA ARG A 52 -4.28 -9.68 -12.20
C ARG A 52 -5.52 -10.38 -11.67
N ARG A 53 -6.63 -10.28 -12.43
CA ARG A 53 -7.91 -10.89 -12.05
C ARG A 53 -7.73 -12.40 -11.87
N ASN A 54 -7.16 -13.07 -12.87
CA ASN A 54 -6.91 -14.50 -12.80
C ASN A 54 -5.95 -14.88 -11.66
N LEU A 55 -4.90 -14.09 -11.41
CA LEU A 55 -3.99 -14.34 -10.28
C LEU A 55 -4.72 -14.23 -8.93
N LEU A 56 -5.54 -13.20 -8.74
CA LEU A 56 -6.34 -13.01 -7.53
C LEU A 56 -7.40 -14.10 -7.35
N ASP A 57 -8.08 -14.49 -8.44
CA ASP A 57 -9.10 -15.55 -8.41
C ASP A 57 -8.47 -16.89 -7.99
N VAL A 58 -7.29 -17.22 -8.52
CA VAL A 58 -6.56 -18.45 -8.17
C VAL A 58 -6.03 -18.39 -6.74
N LEU A 59 -5.46 -17.26 -6.31
CA LEU A 59 -5.00 -17.08 -4.92
C LEU A 59 -6.15 -17.27 -3.92
N ASN A 60 -7.30 -16.66 -4.20
CA ASN A 60 -8.50 -16.79 -3.39
C ASN A 60 -9.04 -18.23 -3.38
N ALA A 61 -8.98 -18.94 -4.51
CA ALA A 61 -9.39 -20.34 -4.58
C ALA A 61 -8.56 -21.28 -3.66
N PHE A 62 -7.34 -20.88 -3.32
CA PHE A 62 -6.48 -21.59 -2.37
C PHE A 62 -6.38 -20.90 -0.99
N GLY A 63 -7.33 -20.02 -0.67
CA GLY A 63 -7.47 -19.44 0.67
C GLY A 63 -6.53 -18.26 0.96
N PHE A 64 -5.83 -17.71 -0.03
CA PHE A 64 -5.04 -16.50 0.17
C PHE A 64 -5.92 -15.25 0.10
N ASP A 65 -6.01 -14.54 1.22
CA ASP A 65 -6.74 -13.27 1.29
C ASP A 65 -5.82 -12.09 0.90
N PHE A 66 -6.02 -11.59 -0.31
CA PHE A 66 -5.28 -10.43 -0.79
C PHE A 66 -5.70 -9.12 -0.11
N ASP A 67 -6.94 -9.01 0.34
CA ASP A 67 -7.42 -7.82 1.04
C ASP A 67 -6.80 -7.75 2.44
N GLN A 68 -6.67 -8.88 3.15
CA GLN A 68 -5.90 -8.97 4.39
C GLN A 68 -4.44 -8.51 4.21
N LEU A 69 -3.77 -8.96 3.14
CA LEU A 69 -2.41 -8.50 2.84
C LEU A 69 -2.35 -6.98 2.67
N LEU A 70 -3.31 -6.40 1.95
CA LEU A 70 -3.37 -4.94 1.77
C LEU A 70 -3.60 -4.21 3.09
N GLU A 71 -4.45 -4.71 3.98
CA GLU A 71 -4.67 -4.14 5.31
C GLU A 71 -3.39 -4.09 6.15
N GLU A 72 -2.64 -5.20 6.20
CA GLU A 72 -1.34 -5.25 6.88
C GLU A 72 -0.37 -4.21 6.31
N GLN A 73 -0.29 -4.14 4.98
CA GLN A 73 0.57 -3.20 4.28
C GLN A 73 0.16 -1.73 4.50
N PHE A 74 -1.14 -1.46 4.63
CA PHE A 74 -1.63 -0.15 5.04
C PHE A 74 -1.28 0.16 6.49
N ALA A 75 -1.39 -0.82 7.39
CA ALA A 75 -1.03 -0.69 8.81
C ALA A 75 0.47 -0.43 9.00
N GLU A 76 1.32 -1.04 8.16
CA GLU A 76 2.76 -0.76 8.05
C GLU A 76 3.07 0.66 7.53
N GLY A 77 2.05 1.39 7.07
CA GLY A 77 2.18 2.77 6.61
C GLY A 77 2.64 2.91 5.17
N LEU A 78 2.49 1.86 4.34
CA LEU A 78 2.86 1.95 2.93
C LEU A 78 1.92 2.91 2.18
N ALA A 79 2.54 3.77 1.36
CA ALA A 79 1.83 4.74 0.54
C ALA A 79 1.13 4.05 -0.64
N ASP A 80 0.01 4.61 -1.10
CA ASP A 80 -0.77 4.09 -2.23
C ASP A 80 0.09 3.89 -3.49
N THR A 81 1.01 4.81 -3.74
CA THR A 81 1.93 4.76 -4.89
C THR A 81 2.95 3.62 -4.77
N LYS A 82 3.43 3.32 -3.57
CA LYS A 82 4.35 2.20 -3.33
C LYS A 82 3.62 0.86 -3.52
N LEU A 83 2.40 0.74 -2.99
CA LEU A 83 1.57 -0.45 -3.17
C LEU A 83 1.14 -0.63 -4.62
N ALA A 84 0.82 0.45 -5.32
CA ALA A 84 0.55 0.43 -6.76
C ALA A 84 1.71 -0.20 -7.55
N GLY A 85 2.95 0.17 -7.20
CA GLY A 85 4.16 -0.44 -7.75
C GLY A 85 4.28 -1.93 -7.38
N LEU A 86 4.18 -2.27 -6.09
CA LEU A 86 4.30 -3.64 -5.59
C LEU A 86 3.30 -4.60 -6.21
N HIS A 87 2.10 -4.13 -6.54
CA HIS A 87 1.06 -4.99 -7.12
C HIS A 87 0.85 -4.76 -8.61
N ARG A 88 1.62 -3.86 -9.23
CA ARG A 88 1.49 -3.44 -10.63
C ARG A 88 0.05 -3.08 -10.98
N VAL A 89 -0.56 -2.25 -10.14
CA VAL A 89 -1.94 -1.75 -10.28
C VAL A 89 -1.95 -0.23 -10.30
N ASP A 90 -3.09 0.35 -10.68
CA ASP A 90 -3.28 1.79 -10.61
C ASP A 90 -3.36 2.28 -9.15
N ALA A 91 -2.75 3.41 -8.84
CA ALA A 91 -2.79 4.01 -7.50
C ALA A 91 -4.21 4.39 -7.06
N LYS A 92 -5.11 4.76 -7.98
CA LYS A 92 -6.54 4.97 -7.71
C LYS A 92 -7.23 3.67 -7.30
N TRP A 93 -6.81 2.52 -7.85
CA TRP A 93 -7.35 1.23 -7.46
C TRP A 93 -6.96 0.90 -6.00
N ILE A 94 -5.71 1.14 -5.62
CA ILE A 94 -5.26 1.00 -4.22
C ILE A 94 -5.99 1.98 -3.31
N ALA A 95 -6.11 3.25 -3.70
CA ALA A 95 -6.83 4.25 -2.92
C ALA A 95 -8.30 3.86 -2.70
N LYS A 96 -8.97 3.34 -3.74
CA LYS A 96 -10.34 2.81 -3.61
C LYS A 96 -10.40 1.62 -2.65
N LYS A 97 -9.48 0.66 -2.79
CA LYS A 97 -9.39 -0.50 -1.88
C LYS A 97 -9.16 -0.08 -0.44
N ARG A 98 -8.26 0.87 -0.19
CA ARG A 98 -8.02 1.46 1.14
C ARG A 98 -9.31 1.96 1.79
N VAL A 99 -10.11 2.74 1.05
CA VAL A 99 -11.41 3.26 1.53
C VAL A 99 -12.40 2.13 1.80
N THR A 100 -12.50 1.15 0.89
CA THR A 100 -13.39 -0.01 1.06
C THR A 100 -13.02 -0.84 2.30
N LEU A 101 -11.74 -0.94 2.62
CA LEU A 101 -11.22 -1.64 3.80
C LEU A 101 -11.27 -0.79 5.08
N GLY A 102 -11.92 0.38 5.04
CA GLY A 102 -12.05 1.27 6.21
C GLY A 102 -10.72 1.88 6.68
N GLN A 103 -9.64 1.74 5.91
CA GLN A 103 -8.32 2.22 6.28
C GLN A 103 -8.25 3.73 6.03
N THR A 104 -8.06 4.51 7.10
CA THR A 104 -7.85 5.94 6.93
C THR A 104 -6.48 6.17 6.30
N ARG A 105 -6.39 7.14 5.38
CA ARG A 105 -5.11 7.55 4.83
C ARG A 105 -4.31 8.17 5.96
N ARG A 106 -3.45 7.39 6.62
CA ARG A 106 -2.46 7.94 7.56
C ARG A 106 -1.66 8.97 6.75
N PRO A 107 -1.78 10.27 7.04
CA PRO A 107 -0.98 11.26 6.34
C PRO A 107 0.48 10.85 6.52
N GLY A 108 1.19 10.59 5.42
CA GLY A 108 2.60 10.19 5.47
C GLY A 108 3.41 11.14 6.37
N ARG A 109 4.23 10.52 7.24
CA ARG A 109 5.02 10.97 8.42
C ARG A 109 5.53 12.43 8.47
N PRO A 110 5.88 12.96 9.66
CA PRO A 110 6.10 12.28 10.93
C PRO A 110 5.00 12.47 11.98
N ALA A 111 4.65 11.37 12.67
CA ALA A 111 4.46 11.45 14.11
C ALA A 111 5.85 11.74 14.69
N THR A 112 6.23 13.01 14.66
CA THR A 112 7.07 13.52 15.72
C THR A 112 6.15 13.59 16.92
N ASP A 113 6.59 13.15 18.10
CA ASP A 113 5.84 13.25 19.36
C ASP A 113 5.65 14.72 19.81
N CYS A 114 5.56 15.65 18.86
CA CYS A 114 5.33 17.05 19.09
C CYS A 114 3.84 17.29 19.16
N SER A 115 3.39 17.78 20.31
CA SER A 115 2.03 18.24 20.50
C SER A 115 1.70 19.41 19.58
N ASP A 116 0.42 19.56 19.22
CA ASP A 116 -0.06 20.69 18.42
C ASP A 116 0.30 22.04 19.09
N GLN A 117 0.32 22.09 20.43
CA GLN A 117 0.73 23.28 21.20
C GLN A 117 2.22 23.60 21.03
N GLU A 118 3.11 22.60 21.05
CA GLU A 118 4.55 22.82 20.84
C GLU A 118 4.84 23.35 19.44
N VAL A 119 4.14 22.84 18.43
CA VAL A 119 4.30 23.30 17.04
C VAL A 119 3.82 24.75 16.87
N ILE A 120 2.70 25.12 17.49
CA ILE A 120 2.18 26.49 17.46
C ILE A 120 3.15 27.44 18.17
N ARG A 121 3.58 27.10 19.39
CA ARG A 121 4.53 27.92 20.16
C ARG A 121 5.87 28.09 19.45
N ALA A 122 6.37 27.04 18.79
CA ALA A 122 7.61 27.13 18.02
C ALA A 122 7.50 28.13 16.86
N TYR A 123 6.34 28.21 16.20
CA TYR A 123 6.10 29.21 15.16
C TYR A 123 5.98 30.62 15.75
N GLU A 124 5.18 30.80 16.81
CA GLU A 124 4.97 32.09 17.48
C GLU A 124 6.28 32.67 18.03
N SER A 125 7.15 31.83 18.59
CA SER A 125 8.45 32.25 19.12
C SER A 125 9.45 32.61 18.02
N ALA A 126 9.45 31.90 16.89
CA ALA A 126 10.48 32.05 15.87
C ALA A 126 10.08 33.00 14.73
N GLY A 127 8.79 33.32 14.59
CA GLY A 127 8.23 34.21 13.56
C GLY A 127 8.37 33.73 12.12
N SER A 128 8.95 32.54 11.89
CA SER A 128 9.13 31.97 10.55
C SER A 128 9.16 30.44 10.56
N TYR A 129 8.63 29.84 9.49
CA TYR A 129 8.61 28.38 9.33
C TYR A 129 10.00 27.75 9.33
N ALA A 130 11.00 28.41 8.73
CA ALA A 130 12.36 27.88 8.64
C ALA A 130 13.10 27.94 9.99
N ALA A 131 12.87 28.97 10.80
CA ALA A 131 13.45 29.05 12.13
C ALA A 131 12.77 28.09 13.11
N ALA A 132 11.45 27.99 13.06
CA ALA A 132 10.68 27.06 13.90
C ALA A 132 10.95 25.58 13.55
N ALA A 133 11.14 25.26 12.27
CA ALA A 133 11.57 23.92 11.86
C ALA A 133 12.95 23.57 12.45
N ARG A 134 13.90 24.51 12.40
CA ARG A 134 15.24 24.32 12.98
C ARG A 134 15.19 24.10 14.50
N SER A 135 14.37 24.86 15.23
CA SER A 135 14.26 24.70 16.69
C SER A 135 13.69 23.33 17.09
N MET A 136 12.80 22.77 16.25
CA MET A 136 12.22 21.43 16.46
C MET A 136 13.00 20.30 15.78
N LYS A 137 14.16 20.58 15.17
CA LYS A 137 14.96 19.62 14.39
C LYS A 137 14.15 18.92 13.28
N LEU A 138 13.26 19.68 12.65
CA LEU A 138 12.37 19.25 11.57
C LEU A 138 12.79 19.86 10.23
N ASP A 139 12.40 19.19 9.15
CA ASP A 139 12.43 19.79 7.81
C ASP A 139 11.37 20.92 7.71
N PRO A 140 11.65 22.05 7.03
CA PRO A 140 10.71 23.16 6.89
C PRO A 140 9.35 22.80 6.27
N ARG A 141 9.29 21.88 5.31
CA ARG A 141 8.03 21.40 4.73
C ARG A 141 7.24 20.57 5.73
N THR A 142 7.94 19.75 6.52
CA THR A 142 7.35 18.96 7.59
C THR A 142 6.76 19.85 8.67
N PHE A 143 7.52 20.82 9.16
CA PHE A 143 7.06 21.77 10.17
C PHE A 143 5.85 22.56 9.66
N ARG A 144 5.90 23.09 8.43
CA ARG A 144 4.78 23.84 7.83
C ARG A 144 3.49 23.02 7.82
N ARG A 145 3.58 21.73 7.48
CA ARG A 145 2.44 20.81 7.48
C ARG A 145 1.88 20.58 8.89
N LEU A 146 2.75 20.36 9.87
CA LEU A 146 2.34 20.20 11.27
C LEU A 146 1.66 21.47 11.80
N TYR A 147 2.20 22.66 11.50
CA TYR A 147 1.61 23.93 11.93
C TYR A 147 0.23 24.16 11.33
N PHE A 148 0.03 23.88 10.04
CA PHE A 148 -1.30 23.98 9.43
C PHE A 148 -2.30 23.03 10.07
N LEU A 149 -1.90 21.79 10.35
CA LEU A 149 -2.77 20.81 11.02
C LEU A 149 -3.09 21.23 12.46
N ALA A 150 -2.10 21.73 13.20
CA ALA A 150 -2.27 22.22 14.57
C ALA A 150 -3.22 23.42 14.62
N ARG A 151 -3.08 24.41 13.71
CA ARG A 151 -4.02 25.54 13.60
C ARG A 151 -5.42 25.11 13.19
N SER A 152 -5.57 24.16 12.27
CA SER A 152 -6.91 23.71 11.85
C SER A 152 -7.66 23.00 12.97
N ARG A 153 -6.95 22.26 13.83
CA ARG A 153 -7.56 21.55 14.97
C ARG A 153 -7.88 22.47 16.14
N THR A 154 -6.98 23.42 16.45
CA THR A 154 -7.24 24.43 17.49
C THR A 154 -8.32 25.44 17.08
N GLY A 155 -8.46 25.74 15.79
CA GLY A 155 -9.54 26.57 15.25
C GLY A 155 -10.92 25.89 15.21
N GLN A 156 -11.01 24.56 15.29
CA GLN A 156 -12.27 23.82 15.39
C GLN A 156 -12.77 23.65 16.84
N ASN A 157 -11.95 23.95 17.85
CA ASN A 157 -12.32 23.90 19.27
C ASN A 157 -12.92 25.23 19.80
N VAL A 158 -13.35 26.11 18.89
CA VAL A 158 -14.07 27.35 19.21
C VAL A 158 -15.41 27.31 18.48
N GLY A 159 -16.31 26.44 18.96
CA GLY A 159 -17.67 26.26 18.45
C GLY A 159 -18.50 25.48 19.43
#